data_AF-A0AAU8V0J7-F1
#
_entry.id   AF-A0AAU8V0J7-F1
#
_cell.length_a   1.000
_cell.length_b   1.000
_cell.length_c   1.000
_cell.angle_alpha   90.00
_cell.angle_beta   90.00
_cell.angle_gamma   90.00
#
_symmetry.space_group_name_H-M   'P 1'
#
loop_
_entity.id
_entity.type
_entity.pdbx_description
1 polymer ?
#
loop_
_entity_poly.entity_id
_entity_poly.type
_entity_poly.pdbx_seq_one_letter_code
_entity_poly.pdbx_strand_id
1 'polypeptide(L)'
;MGQLAQKTRDLISEASRQQKFFDITEKTNTQHKEISIKSYRSYQLPEEPRFPISKQSKTLKFIIMNTIDKRQLTIDSYTKEATNINNFTYLDSTIITFEKDTYYYSLIFTGRKTKPTYFNRATAEDIREVGINNIKKIILDKYEKNLSFIESKKAISDTIQKGTILYSDWGYEQTNINFYLVLERKNSKLILQEIGQTRTYERQDSGTCIANPEIKKGEPFERRLTKYASININEVQTATIYNGKPLNWSSSY
;
A
#
# COMPACT_ATOMS: atom_id res chain seq x y z
N MET A 1 -7.18 -52.88 28.02
CA MET A 1 -5.91 -52.61 27.30
C MET A 1 -6.08 -51.84 25.99
N GLY A 2 -7.18 -52.00 25.22
CA GLY A 2 -7.33 -51.35 23.90
C GLY A 2 -7.57 -49.82 23.88
N GLN A 3 -8.27 -49.25 24.87
CA GLN A 3 -8.58 -47.81 24.88
C GLN A 3 -7.38 -46.92 25.20
N LEU A 4 -6.45 -47.40 26.03
CA LEU A 4 -5.24 -46.65 26.38
C LEU A 4 -4.29 -46.54 25.17
N ALA A 5 -4.16 -47.64 24.40
CA ALA A 5 -3.35 -47.69 23.19
C ALA A 5 -3.86 -46.76 22.07
N GLN A 6 -5.19 -46.64 21.92
CA GLN A 6 -5.80 -45.74 20.94
C GLN A 6 -5.57 -44.28 21.30
N LYS A 7 -5.75 -43.90 22.57
CA LYS A 7 -5.53 -42.54 23.05
C LYS A 7 -4.07 -42.09 22.88
N THR A 8 -3.10 -42.98 23.09
CA THR A 8 -1.69 -42.68 22.78
C THR A 8 -1.41 -42.50 21.29
N ARG A 9 -2.06 -43.27 20.41
CA ARG A 9 -1.88 -43.10 18.95
C ARG A 9 -2.44 -41.78 18.45
N ASP A 10 -3.60 -41.37 18.97
CA ASP A 10 -4.25 -40.12 18.58
C ASP A 10 -3.41 -38.90 19.01
N LEU A 11 -2.87 -38.93 20.24
CA LEU A 11 -1.94 -37.90 20.75
C LEU A 11 -0.63 -37.81 19.95
N ILE A 12 -0.06 -38.94 19.53
CA ILE A 12 1.15 -38.97 18.68
C ILE A 12 0.86 -38.41 17.28
N SER A 13 -0.33 -38.69 16.74
CA SER A 13 -0.78 -38.14 15.46
C SER A 13 -0.96 -36.62 15.52
N GLU A 14 -1.51 -36.13 16.63
CA GLU A 14 -1.76 -34.70 16.84
C GLU A 14 -0.46 -33.93 17.08
N ALA A 15 0.46 -34.49 17.86
CA ALA A 15 1.82 -33.95 18.03
C ALA A 15 2.59 -33.91 16.69
N SER A 16 2.47 -34.96 15.86
CA SER A 16 3.07 -34.97 14.51
C SER A 16 2.46 -33.91 13.59
N ARG A 17 1.15 -33.63 13.69
CA ARG A 17 0.51 -32.57 12.92
C ARG A 17 0.95 -31.18 13.37
N GLN A 18 1.10 -30.96 14.68
CA GLN A 18 1.60 -29.70 15.24
C GLN A 18 3.06 -29.44 14.86
N GLN A 19 3.91 -30.48 14.92
CA GLN A 19 5.30 -30.38 14.47
C GLN A 19 5.38 -30.02 12.97
N LYS A 20 4.57 -30.66 12.13
CA LYS A 20 4.52 -30.39 10.69
C LYS A 20 4.02 -28.98 10.38
N PHE A 21 3.10 -28.45 11.20
CA PHE A 21 2.64 -27.06 11.07
C PHE A 21 3.74 -26.07 11.46
N PHE A 22 4.47 -26.34 12.55
CA PHE A 22 5.61 -25.53 12.99
C PHE A 22 6.71 -25.45 11.92
N ASP A 23 7.08 -26.58 11.33
CA ASP A 23 8.11 -26.67 10.27
C ASP A 23 7.72 -25.88 9.00
N ILE A 24 6.42 -25.82 8.68
CA ILE A 24 5.92 -25.03 7.55
C ILE A 24 6.05 -23.53 7.85
N THR A 25 5.72 -23.09 9.07
CA THR A 25 5.88 -21.68 9.50
C THR A 25 7.34 -21.21 9.55
N GLU A 26 8.29 -22.07 9.92
CA GLU A 26 9.71 -21.69 9.90
C GLU A 26 10.26 -21.59 8.47
N LYS A 27 9.83 -22.49 7.58
CA LYS A 27 10.24 -22.45 6.17
C LYS A 27 9.72 -21.20 5.45
N THR A 28 8.47 -20.79 5.69
CA THR A 28 7.93 -19.56 5.08
C THR A 28 8.62 -18.30 5.63
N ASN A 29 8.92 -18.24 6.93
CA ASN A 29 9.67 -17.11 7.51
C ASN A 29 11.11 -17.02 6.98
N THR A 30 11.76 -18.16 6.73
CA THR A 30 13.12 -18.20 6.19
C THR A 30 13.15 -17.75 4.72
N GLN A 31 12.17 -18.18 3.92
CA GLN A 31 12.02 -17.73 2.53
C GLN A 31 11.73 -16.23 2.42
N HIS A 32 10.89 -15.67 3.31
CA HIS A 32 10.64 -14.23 3.37
C HIS A 32 11.88 -13.42 3.81
N LYS A 33 12.73 -13.95 4.69
CA LYS A 33 14.02 -13.35 5.05
C LYS A 33 14.99 -13.31 3.87
N GLU A 34 15.09 -14.38 3.09
CA GLU A 34 15.99 -14.42 1.93
C GLU A 34 15.54 -13.51 0.77
N ILE A 35 14.23 -13.40 0.54
CA ILE A 35 13.67 -12.49 -0.47
C ILE A 35 13.88 -11.03 -0.05
N SER A 36 13.79 -10.74 1.26
CA SER A 36 14.08 -9.41 1.81
C SER A 36 15.56 -9.05 1.62
N ILE A 37 16.50 -9.95 1.90
CA ILE A 37 17.95 -9.68 1.80
C ILE A 37 18.41 -9.53 0.33
N LYS A 38 17.82 -10.26 -0.62
CA LYS A 38 18.17 -10.14 -2.05
C LYS A 38 17.72 -8.82 -2.68
N SER A 39 16.68 -8.17 -2.15
CA SER A 39 16.18 -6.87 -2.64
C SER A 39 17.10 -5.68 -2.26
N TYR A 40 17.94 -5.82 -1.23
CA TYR A 40 18.78 -4.73 -0.72
C TYR A 40 20.23 -4.72 -1.24
N ARG A 41 20.65 -5.69 -2.07
CA ARG A 41 22.08 -5.88 -2.42
C ARG A 41 22.56 -5.28 -3.75
N SER A 42 21.81 -4.39 -4.40
CA SER A 42 22.25 -3.78 -5.69
C SER A 42 22.24 -2.25 -5.75
N TYR A 43 22.20 -1.54 -4.63
CA TYR A 43 22.51 -0.11 -4.61
C TYR A 43 23.97 0.09 -4.16
N GLN A 44 24.90 0.13 -5.11
CA GLN A 44 26.18 0.79 -4.85
C GLN A 44 25.92 2.30 -4.79
N LEU A 45 26.14 2.88 -3.61
CA LEU A 45 26.13 4.32 -3.39
C LEU A 45 27.27 4.96 -4.22
N PRO A 46 27.01 6.03 -5.00
CA PRO A 46 28.09 6.78 -5.63
C PRO A 46 28.94 7.46 -4.54
N GLU A 47 30.26 7.43 -4.70
CA GLU A 47 31.18 8.10 -3.77
C GLU A 47 30.85 9.60 -3.65
N GLU A 48 30.64 10.07 -2.42
CA GLU A 48 30.32 11.47 -2.15
C GLU A 48 31.51 12.41 -2.45
N PRO A 49 31.26 13.61 -3.02
CA PRO A 49 32.30 14.62 -3.17
C PRO A 49 32.76 15.16 -1.81
N ARG A 50 34.07 15.10 -1.55
CA ARG A 50 34.70 15.61 -0.32
C ARG A 50 34.60 17.14 -0.25
N PHE A 51 33.66 17.64 0.54
CA PHE A 51 33.64 19.05 0.96
C PHE A 51 34.18 19.23 2.39
N PRO A 52 34.85 20.36 2.69
CA PRO A 52 35.69 20.49 3.87
C PRO A 52 34.90 20.61 5.17
N ILE A 53 35.38 19.87 6.17
CA ILE A 53 34.81 19.69 7.50
C ILE A 53 35.07 20.96 8.33
N SER A 54 34.11 21.89 8.36
CA SER A 54 33.90 22.72 9.55
C SER A 54 32.52 23.37 9.49
N LYS A 55 31.79 23.36 10.61
CA LYS A 55 30.46 23.95 10.87
C LYS A 55 29.18 23.12 10.58
N GLN A 56 29.18 22.07 9.75
CA GLN A 56 27.96 21.23 9.56
C GLN A 56 27.73 20.19 10.68
N SER A 57 28.78 19.79 11.41
CA SER A 57 28.73 18.68 12.38
C SER A 57 27.89 18.97 13.65
N LYS A 58 27.85 20.23 14.11
CA LYS A 58 27.06 20.61 15.30
C LYS A 58 25.57 20.72 14.99
N THR A 59 25.23 21.25 13.82
CA THR A 59 23.83 21.43 13.38
C THR A 59 23.17 20.10 13.03
N LEU A 60 23.90 19.17 12.37
CA LEU A 60 23.37 17.83 12.12
C LEU A 60 23.17 17.03 13.42
N LYS A 61 24.10 17.09 14.39
CA LYS A 61 23.90 16.43 15.70
C LYS A 61 22.71 17.02 16.47
N PHE A 62 22.47 18.33 16.36
CA PHE A 62 21.35 19.00 17.04
C PHE A 62 19.99 18.69 16.39
N ILE A 63 19.93 18.54 15.05
CA ILE A 63 18.71 18.17 14.33
C ILE A 63 18.39 16.67 14.49
N ILE A 64 19.42 15.81 14.55
CA ILE A 64 19.24 14.36 14.74
C ILE A 64 18.78 14.03 16.18
N MET A 65 19.16 14.84 17.18
CA MET A 65 18.80 14.58 18.59
C MET A 65 17.38 15.01 18.98
N ASN A 66 16.57 15.62 18.10
CA ASN A 66 15.30 16.23 18.51
C ASN A 66 14.08 15.91 17.62
N THR A 67 14.10 14.78 16.90
CA THR A 67 12.85 14.21 16.38
C THR A 67 12.37 13.17 17.37
N ILE A 68 11.60 13.62 18.37
CA ILE A 68 10.96 12.70 19.30
C ILE A 68 10.04 11.79 18.46
N ASP A 69 10.37 10.49 18.44
CA ASP A 69 9.49 9.52 17.81
C ASP A 69 8.19 9.45 18.63
N LYS A 70 7.17 10.17 18.15
CA LYS A 70 5.83 10.24 18.78
C LYS A 70 5.23 8.85 19.00
N ARG A 71 5.59 7.88 18.16
CA ARG A 71 5.15 6.50 18.32
C ARG A 71 5.86 5.83 19.48
N GLN A 72 7.17 6.01 19.61
CA GLN A 72 7.93 5.50 20.75
C GLN A 72 7.41 6.09 22.06
N LEU A 73 7.14 7.40 22.13
CA LEU A 73 6.50 8.00 23.31
C LEU A 73 5.14 7.38 23.63
N THR A 74 4.36 7.05 22.61
CA THR A 74 3.07 6.39 22.79
C THR A 74 3.26 4.99 23.35
N ILE A 75 4.22 4.23 22.81
CA ILE A 75 4.57 2.91 23.33
C ILE A 75 4.98 3.01 24.79
N ASP A 76 5.91 3.90 25.11
CA ASP A 76 6.44 4.11 26.45
C ASP A 76 5.34 4.47 27.46
N SER A 77 4.33 5.25 27.04
CA SER A 77 3.20 5.61 27.91
C SER A 77 2.30 4.42 28.22
N TYR A 78 2.05 3.53 27.27
CA TYR A 78 1.28 2.30 27.49
C TYR A 78 2.07 1.24 28.28
N THR A 79 3.37 1.12 28.02
CA THR A 79 4.23 0.10 28.64
C THR A 79 4.90 0.58 29.92
N LYS A 80 4.51 1.74 30.45
CA LYS A 80 5.01 2.23 31.73
C LYS A 80 4.68 1.21 32.81
N GLU A 81 5.71 0.78 33.54
CA GLU A 81 5.63 -0.25 34.62
C GLU A 81 5.17 -1.63 34.13
N ALA A 82 5.26 -1.90 32.82
CA ALA A 82 4.95 -3.21 32.27
C ALA A 82 6.13 -4.18 32.35
N THR A 83 5.83 -5.48 32.39
CA THR A 83 6.78 -6.59 32.29
C THR A 83 6.57 -7.36 30.98
N ASN A 84 7.50 -8.26 30.64
CA ASN A 84 7.41 -9.17 29.49
C ASN A 84 7.08 -8.44 28.17
N ILE A 85 7.71 -7.29 27.94
CA ILE A 85 7.49 -6.48 26.74
C ILE A 85 8.16 -7.17 25.55
N ASN A 86 7.38 -7.60 24.59
CA ASN A 86 7.84 -8.14 23.32
C ASN A 86 7.39 -7.23 22.18
N ASN A 87 8.27 -7.02 21.20
CA ASN A 87 8.00 -6.23 20.02
C ASN A 87 8.42 -7.00 18.77
N PHE A 88 7.46 -7.23 17.87
CA PHE A 88 7.72 -7.91 16.61
C PHE A 88 6.91 -7.30 15.48
N THR A 89 7.37 -7.54 14.26
CA THR A 89 6.70 -7.08 13.04
C THR A 89 5.96 -8.21 12.38
N TYR A 90 4.76 -7.92 11.90
CA TYR A 90 3.96 -8.81 11.05
C TYR A 90 3.50 -8.01 9.83
N LEU A 91 4.04 -8.38 8.66
CA LEU A 91 3.84 -7.65 7.40
C LEU A 91 4.23 -6.16 7.55
N ASP A 92 3.26 -5.25 7.40
CA ASP A 92 3.43 -3.79 7.52
C ASP A 92 3.08 -3.25 8.92
N SER A 93 2.82 -4.14 9.87
CA SER A 93 2.28 -3.81 11.19
C SER A 93 3.25 -4.21 12.30
N THR A 94 3.33 -3.38 13.34
CA THR A 94 4.13 -3.69 14.53
C THR A 94 3.19 -4.09 15.66
N ILE A 95 3.53 -5.20 16.30
CA ILE A 95 2.77 -5.79 17.39
C ILE A 95 3.65 -5.74 18.63
N ILE A 96 3.11 -5.16 19.69
CA ILE A 96 3.75 -5.08 20.98
C ILE A 96 2.86 -5.78 21.97
N THR A 97 3.41 -6.76 22.67
CA THR A 97 2.73 -7.45 23.75
C THR A 97 3.45 -7.17 25.05
N PHE A 98 2.69 -7.07 26.14
CA PHE A 98 3.25 -6.82 27.46
C PHE A 98 2.26 -7.26 28.53
N GLU A 99 2.76 -7.38 29.75
CA GLU A 99 1.99 -7.68 30.94
C GLU A 99 1.99 -6.47 31.86
N LYS A 100 0.84 -6.17 32.45
CA LYS A 100 0.72 -5.10 33.42
C LYS A 100 -0.38 -5.45 34.41
N ASP A 101 -0.09 -5.24 35.69
CA ASP A 101 -0.93 -5.64 36.81
C ASP A 101 -1.25 -7.15 36.76
N THR A 102 -2.50 -7.52 36.45
CA THR A 102 -2.96 -8.92 36.32
C THR A 102 -3.42 -9.25 34.90
N TYR A 103 -3.09 -8.41 33.91
CA TYR A 103 -3.61 -8.50 32.56
C TYR A 103 -2.51 -8.58 31.50
N TYR A 104 -2.90 -9.19 30.37
CA TYR A 104 -2.06 -9.36 29.18
C TYR A 104 -2.54 -8.39 28.10
N TYR A 105 -1.65 -7.53 27.62
CA TYR A 105 -1.99 -6.48 26.66
C TYR A 105 -1.37 -6.73 25.30
N SER A 106 -2.05 -6.26 24.25
CA SER A 106 -1.52 -6.17 22.90
C SER A 106 -1.80 -4.79 22.28
N LEU A 107 -0.76 -4.16 21.75
CA LEU A 107 -0.83 -2.95 20.94
C LEU A 107 -0.43 -3.30 19.52
N ILE A 108 -1.27 -2.95 18.56
CA ILE A 108 -1.03 -3.25 17.15
C ILE A 108 -1.11 -1.95 16.38
N PHE A 109 0.01 -1.58 15.79
CA PHE A 109 0.15 -0.38 14.98
C PHE A 109 0.23 -0.78 13.52
N THR A 110 -0.78 -0.39 12.74
CA THR A 110 -0.77 -0.60 11.28
C THR A 110 0.01 0.49 10.58
N GLY A 111 0.96 0.12 9.73
CA GLY A 111 1.81 1.04 8.98
C GLY A 111 2.60 2.01 9.86
N ARG A 112 2.57 3.30 9.51
CA ARG A 112 3.36 4.37 10.16
C ARG A 112 2.56 5.21 11.17
N LYS A 113 1.44 4.70 11.67
CA LYS A 113 0.61 5.42 12.64
C LYS A 113 1.37 5.60 13.96
N THR A 114 1.15 6.75 14.59
CA THR A 114 1.71 7.07 15.92
C THR A 114 0.86 6.50 17.07
N LYS A 115 -0.44 6.29 16.84
CA LYS A 115 -1.37 5.66 17.79
C LYS A 115 -1.66 4.21 17.39
N PRO A 116 -1.89 3.30 18.37
CA PRO A 116 -2.26 1.93 18.07
C PRO A 116 -3.58 1.90 17.30
N THR A 117 -3.65 1.01 16.30
CA THR A 117 -4.89 0.72 15.58
C THR A 117 -5.78 -0.22 16.39
N TYR A 118 -5.16 -1.18 17.07
CA TYR A 118 -5.83 -2.06 18.01
C TYR A 118 -5.09 -2.00 19.34
N PHE A 119 -5.87 -1.92 20.41
CA PHE A 119 -5.38 -2.02 21.77
C PHE A 119 -6.32 -2.95 22.52
N ASN A 120 -5.82 -4.12 22.92
CA ASN A 120 -6.62 -5.13 23.57
C ASN A 120 -6.02 -5.52 24.91
N ARG A 121 -6.91 -5.80 25.86
CA ARG A 121 -6.61 -6.36 27.17
C ARG A 121 -7.23 -7.75 27.26
N ALA A 122 -6.46 -8.72 27.74
CA ALA A 122 -6.89 -10.08 28.01
C ALA A 122 -6.59 -10.45 29.47
N THR A 123 -7.39 -11.36 30.02
CA THR A 123 -7.21 -11.90 31.38
C THR A 123 -6.21 -13.03 31.45
N ALA A 124 -5.91 -13.66 30.31
CA ALA A 124 -4.96 -14.75 30.17
C ALA A 124 -4.16 -14.62 28.87
N GLU A 125 -2.97 -15.21 28.82
CA GLU A 125 -2.06 -15.09 27.69
C GLU A 125 -2.62 -15.74 26.42
N ASP A 126 -3.20 -16.92 26.54
CA ASP A 126 -3.83 -17.65 25.44
C ASP A 126 -4.96 -16.84 24.77
N ILE A 127 -5.77 -16.14 25.58
CA ILE A 127 -6.82 -15.24 25.08
C ILE A 127 -6.22 -14.07 24.30
N ARG A 128 -5.09 -13.50 24.77
CA ARG A 128 -4.36 -12.45 24.04
C ARG A 128 -3.90 -12.98 22.68
N GLU A 129 -3.31 -14.17 22.64
CA GLU A 129 -2.79 -14.75 21.40
C GLU A 129 -3.91 -15.06 20.40
N VAL A 130 -5.06 -15.56 20.86
CA VAL A 130 -6.26 -15.72 20.00
C VAL A 130 -6.70 -14.38 19.40
N GLY A 131 -6.74 -13.33 20.22
CA GLY A 131 -7.06 -11.97 19.77
C GLY A 131 -6.07 -11.45 18.72
N ILE A 132 -4.77 -11.60 18.97
CA ILE A 132 -3.70 -11.23 18.04
C ILE A 132 -3.84 -11.99 16.72
N ASN A 133 -4.10 -13.29 16.76
CA ASN A 133 -4.24 -14.11 15.57
C ASN A 133 -5.46 -13.72 14.72
N ASN A 134 -6.57 -13.36 15.34
CA ASN A 134 -7.73 -12.81 14.62
C ASN A 134 -7.38 -11.48 13.91
N ILE A 135 -6.61 -10.61 14.56
CA ILE A 135 -6.16 -9.36 13.96
C ILE A 135 -5.14 -9.61 12.85
N LYS A 136 -4.23 -10.58 13.00
CA LYS A 136 -3.30 -10.99 11.93
C LYS A 136 -4.03 -11.44 10.67
N LYS A 137 -5.16 -12.17 10.80
CA LYS A 137 -6.01 -12.54 9.66
C LYS A 137 -6.57 -11.31 8.94
N ILE A 138 -7.04 -10.31 9.67
CA ILE A 138 -7.54 -9.05 9.10
C ILE A 138 -6.42 -8.29 8.38
N ILE A 139 -5.23 -8.22 8.97
CA ILE A 139 -4.06 -7.55 8.38
C ILE A 139 -3.63 -8.27 7.10
N LEU A 140 -3.60 -9.61 7.12
CA LEU A 140 -3.23 -10.43 5.96
C LEU A 140 -4.19 -10.22 4.79
N ASP A 141 -5.50 -10.32 5.01
CA ASP A 141 -6.52 -10.11 3.96
C ASP A 141 -6.39 -8.71 3.34
N LYS A 142 -6.20 -7.68 4.16
CA LYS A 142 -5.97 -6.32 3.68
C LYS A 142 -4.68 -6.20 2.86
N TYR A 143 -3.62 -6.86 3.29
CA TYR A 143 -2.33 -6.85 2.62
C TYR A 143 -2.42 -7.52 1.24
N GLU A 144 -3.03 -8.70 1.16
CA GLU A 144 -3.24 -9.44 -0.10
C GLU A 144 -4.12 -8.68 -1.09
N LYS A 145 -5.21 -8.06 -0.61
CA LYS A 145 -6.05 -7.16 -1.43
C LYS A 145 -5.27 -5.97 -1.97
N ASN A 146 -4.43 -5.36 -1.13
CA ASN A 146 -3.60 -4.24 -1.57
C ASN A 146 -2.51 -4.68 -2.56
N LEU A 147 -1.89 -5.85 -2.37
CA LEU A 147 -0.92 -6.40 -3.32
C LEU A 147 -1.56 -6.65 -4.69
N SER A 148 -2.65 -7.41 -4.74
CA SER A 148 -3.38 -7.69 -5.98
C SER A 148 -3.88 -6.42 -6.67
N PHE A 149 -4.34 -5.43 -5.88
CA PHE A 149 -4.68 -4.12 -6.41
C PHE A 149 -3.47 -3.42 -7.05
N ILE A 150 -2.33 -3.36 -6.37
CA ILE A 150 -1.10 -2.76 -6.90
C ILE A 150 -0.63 -3.48 -8.17
N GLU A 151 -0.67 -4.81 -8.19
CA GLU A 151 -0.30 -5.62 -9.35
C GLU A 151 -1.22 -5.34 -10.55
N SER A 152 -2.53 -5.31 -10.33
CA SER A 152 -3.50 -4.98 -11.39
C SER A 152 -3.29 -3.56 -11.93
N LYS A 153 -3.02 -2.58 -11.05
CA LYS A 153 -2.71 -1.21 -11.48
C LYS A 153 -1.38 -1.13 -12.21
N LYS A 154 -0.36 -1.90 -11.78
CA LYS A 154 0.91 -1.98 -12.50
C LYS A 154 0.71 -2.54 -13.91
N ALA A 155 -0.06 -3.61 -14.05
CA ALA A 155 -0.37 -4.19 -15.36
C ALA A 155 -1.06 -3.16 -16.29
N ILE A 156 -2.05 -2.41 -15.78
CA ILE A 156 -2.69 -1.33 -16.55
C ILE A 156 -1.69 -0.20 -16.87
N SER A 157 -0.84 0.17 -15.92
CA SER A 157 0.20 1.17 -16.15
C SER A 157 1.13 0.76 -17.29
N ASP A 158 1.48 -0.52 -17.39
CA ASP A 158 2.38 -1.03 -18.43
C ASP A 158 1.76 -1.02 -19.83
N THR A 159 0.42 -1.05 -19.94
CA THR A 159 -0.28 -0.91 -21.24
C THR A 159 -0.33 0.53 -21.75
N ILE A 160 -0.13 1.54 -20.89
CA ILE A 160 -0.13 2.95 -21.29
C ILE A 160 1.17 3.26 -22.03
N GLN A 161 1.12 3.37 -23.36
CA GLN A 161 2.27 3.63 -24.21
C GLN A 161 1.94 4.74 -25.21
N LYS A 162 2.91 5.08 -26.07
CA LYS A 162 2.65 5.97 -27.20
C LYS A 162 1.46 5.46 -28.02
N GLY A 163 0.53 6.35 -28.35
CA GLY A 163 -0.70 6.04 -29.07
C GLY A 163 -1.89 5.68 -28.18
N THR A 164 -1.68 5.40 -26.89
CA THR A 164 -2.80 5.18 -25.95
C THR A 164 -3.61 6.46 -25.78
N ILE A 165 -4.93 6.32 -25.79
CA ILE A 165 -5.85 7.39 -25.47
C ILE A 165 -6.26 7.27 -24.00
N LEU A 166 -6.27 8.41 -23.33
CA LEU A 166 -6.75 8.58 -21.97
C LEU A 166 -7.99 9.46 -22.01
N TYR A 167 -8.86 9.33 -21.01
CA TYR A 167 -9.99 10.21 -20.82
C TYR A 167 -10.05 10.68 -19.36
N SER A 168 -10.59 11.88 -19.16
CA SER A 168 -10.98 12.39 -17.85
C SER A 168 -12.45 12.76 -17.90
N ASP A 169 -13.19 12.35 -16.89
CA ASP A 169 -14.50 12.85 -16.55
C ASP A 169 -14.38 13.82 -15.36
N TRP A 170 -15.00 14.99 -15.48
CA TRP A 170 -15.02 15.98 -14.40
C TRP A 170 -16.22 16.90 -14.55
N GLY A 171 -16.53 17.59 -13.48
CA GLY A 171 -17.54 18.64 -13.46
C GLY A 171 -18.29 18.62 -12.14
N TYR A 172 -18.97 19.73 -11.86
CA TYR A 172 -19.67 19.91 -10.60
C TYR A 172 -21.12 19.42 -10.74
N GLU A 173 -21.91 20.12 -11.55
CA GLU A 173 -23.29 19.77 -11.89
C GLU A 173 -23.43 19.13 -13.28
N GLN A 174 -22.38 19.20 -14.10
CA GLN A 174 -22.31 18.70 -15.48
C GLN A 174 -21.20 17.65 -15.60
N THR A 175 -21.31 16.73 -16.58
CA THR A 175 -20.25 15.74 -16.87
C THR A 175 -19.50 16.14 -18.13
N ASN A 176 -18.33 16.74 -17.93
CA ASN A 176 -17.39 17.06 -19.00
C ASN A 176 -16.42 15.91 -19.22
N ILE A 177 -16.31 15.49 -20.48
CA ILE A 177 -15.33 14.50 -20.93
C ILE A 177 -14.26 15.20 -21.76
N ASN A 178 -13.00 15.00 -21.37
CA ASN A 178 -11.82 15.39 -22.15
C ASN A 178 -10.99 14.15 -22.48
N PHE A 179 -10.41 14.14 -23.67
CA PHE A 179 -9.56 13.05 -24.15
C PHE A 179 -8.13 13.53 -24.35
N TYR A 180 -7.16 12.64 -24.11
CA TYR A 180 -5.74 12.93 -24.20
C TYR A 180 -5.03 11.79 -24.94
N LEU A 181 -4.15 12.12 -25.89
CA LEU A 181 -3.32 11.17 -26.59
C LEU A 181 -1.91 11.14 -25.97
N VAL A 182 -1.40 9.95 -25.68
CA VAL A 182 -0.01 9.77 -25.26
C VAL A 182 0.90 9.85 -26.48
N LEU A 183 1.70 10.91 -26.56
CA LEU A 183 2.68 11.10 -27.64
C LEU A 183 3.99 10.37 -27.38
N GLU A 184 4.41 10.30 -26.11
CA GLU A 184 5.65 9.66 -25.69
C GLU A 184 5.56 9.20 -24.23
N ARG A 185 6.26 8.11 -23.89
CA ARG A 185 6.46 7.64 -22.51
C ARG A 185 7.95 7.56 -22.17
N LYS A 186 8.34 8.26 -21.10
CA LYS A 186 9.66 8.24 -20.47
C LYS A 186 9.53 7.70 -19.04
N ASN A 187 9.56 6.39 -18.88
CA ASN A 187 9.31 5.69 -17.61
C ASN A 187 7.94 6.04 -17.01
N SER A 188 7.90 6.85 -15.94
CA SER A 188 6.67 7.34 -15.31
C SER A 188 6.22 8.71 -15.83
N LYS A 189 6.98 9.35 -16.72
CA LYS A 189 6.60 10.62 -17.33
C LYS A 189 5.99 10.36 -18.71
N LEU A 190 4.92 11.08 -19.02
CA LEU A 190 4.19 10.99 -20.27
C LEU A 190 4.12 12.38 -20.89
N ILE A 191 4.36 12.46 -22.20
CA ILE A 191 4.02 13.65 -22.98
C ILE A 191 2.63 13.42 -23.54
N LEU A 192 1.69 14.26 -23.14
CA LEU A 192 0.28 14.18 -23.48
C LEU A 192 -0.12 15.34 -24.38
N GLN A 193 -1.11 15.10 -25.22
CA GLN A 193 -1.75 16.11 -26.04
C GLN A 193 -3.26 15.97 -25.87
N GLU A 194 -3.96 17.07 -25.54
CA GLU A 194 -5.42 17.04 -25.55
C GLU A 194 -5.92 16.84 -26.98
N ILE A 195 -6.93 16.00 -27.15
CA ILE A 195 -7.56 15.70 -28.44
C ILE A 195 -9.06 16.02 -28.41
N GLY A 196 -9.63 16.17 -29.60
CA GLY A 196 -11.05 16.40 -29.79
C GLY A 196 -11.90 15.17 -29.51
N GLN A 197 -13.19 15.36 -29.65
CA GLN A 197 -14.19 14.32 -29.48
C GLN A 197 -15.28 14.47 -30.52
N THR A 198 -15.84 13.34 -30.94
CA THR A 198 -17.05 13.29 -31.75
C THR A 198 -18.21 13.03 -30.81
N ARG A 199 -19.21 13.94 -30.82
CA ARG A 199 -20.38 13.86 -29.95
C ARG A 199 -21.60 13.36 -30.72
N THR A 200 -22.36 12.49 -30.08
CA THR A 200 -23.69 12.06 -30.50
C THR A 200 -24.69 12.55 -29.47
N TYR A 201 -25.68 13.31 -29.90
CA TYR A 201 -26.69 13.89 -29.03
C TYR A 201 -27.88 12.94 -28.93
N GLU A 202 -28.21 12.52 -27.71
CA GLU A 202 -29.43 11.74 -27.43
C GLU A 202 -30.58 12.65 -26.99
N ARG A 203 -30.24 13.75 -26.31
CA ARG A 203 -31.14 14.84 -25.95
C ARG A 203 -30.41 16.17 -26.19
N GLN A 204 -31.11 17.28 -26.01
CA GLN A 204 -30.55 18.63 -26.20
C GLN A 204 -29.29 18.86 -25.34
N ASP A 205 -29.30 18.35 -24.10
CA ASP A 205 -28.27 18.62 -23.08
C ASP A 205 -27.54 17.36 -22.60
N SER A 206 -27.66 16.25 -23.33
CA SER A 206 -26.98 15.00 -22.97
C SER A 206 -26.71 14.12 -24.19
N GLY A 207 -25.66 13.32 -24.11
CA GLY A 207 -25.40 12.31 -25.11
C GLY A 207 -24.14 11.53 -24.85
N THR A 208 -23.60 10.95 -25.91
CA THR A 208 -22.36 10.18 -25.87
C THR A 208 -21.25 10.88 -26.64
N CYS A 209 -20.01 10.55 -26.32
CA CYS A 209 -18.84 11.03 -27.02
C CYS A 209 -17.78 9.94 -27.16
N ILE A 210 -17.03 10.02 -28.25
CA ILE A 210 -15.87 9.17 -28.53
C ILE A 210 -14.65 10.05 -28.83
N ALA A 211 -13.46 9.55 -28.51
CA ALA A 211 -12.22 10.25 -28.79
C ALA A 211 -12.01 10.43 -30.29
N ASN A 212 -11.56 11.62 -30.72
CA ASN A 212 -11.12 11.88 -32.08
C ASN A 212 -9.65 12.34 -32.09
N PRO A 213 -8.70 11.42 -32.39
CA PRO A 213 -7.26 11.73 -32.38
C PRO A 213 -6.77 12.69 -33.47
N GLU A 214 -7.57 12.91 -34.52
CA GLU A 214 -7.20 13.80 -35.63
C GLU A 214 -7.24 15.28 -35.21
N ILE A 215 -8.16 15.61 -34.31
CA ILE A 215 -8.33 16.96 -33.78
C ILE A 215 -7.42 17.11 -32.58
N LYS A 216 -6.30 17.83 -32.72
CA LYS A 216 -5.40 18.17 -31.61
C LYS A 216 -5.78 19.52 -31.01
N LYS A 217 -5.76 19.64 -29.68
CA LYS A 217 -6.10 20.85 -28.93
C LYS A 217 -4.95 21.29 -28.03
N GLY A 218 -4.50 22.53 -28.18
CA GLY A 218 -3.43 23.11 -27.38
C GLY A 218 -2.06 22.49 -27.66
N GLU A 219 -1.08 22.80 -26.80
CA GLU A 219 0.29 22.30 -26.92
C GLU A 219 0.50 20.99 -26.12
N PRO A 220 1.45 20.14 -26.53
CA PRO A 220 1.84 18.98 -25.73
C PRO A 220 2.36 19.38 -24.35
N PHE A 221 2.01 18.60 -23.32
CA PHE A 221 2.45 18.86 -21.95
C PHE A 221 2.87 17.58 -21.23
N GLU A 222 3.79 17.73 -20.27
CA GLU A 222 4.30 16.61 -19.48
C GLU A 222 3.44 16.37 -18.24
N ARG A 223 3.09 15.10 -17.99
CA ARG A 223 2.51 14.65 -16.71
C ARG A 223 3.12 13.33 -16.25
N ARG A 224 2.94 13.04 -14.96
CA ARG A 224 3.44 11.82 -14.33
C ARG A 224 2.31 10.80 -14.17
N LEU A 225 2.58 9.57 -14.59
CA LEU A 225 1.77 8.40 -14.31
C LEU A 225 1.90 8.04 -12.83
N THR A 226 0.77 7.93 -12.15
CA THR A 226 0.71 7.53 -10.74
C THR A 226 0.87 6.01 -10.61
N LYS A 227 1.15 5.55 -9.39
CA LYS A 227 1.17 4.11 -9.06
C LYS A 227 -0.20 3.42 -9.24
N TYR A 228 -1.26 4.19 -9.45
CA TYR A 228 -2.62 3.70 -9.64
C TYR A 228 -3.05 3.67 -11.11
N ALA A 229 -2.10 3.80 -12.05
CA ALA A 229 -2.34 3.87 -13.49
C ALA A 229 -3.28 5.02 -13.91
N SER A 230 -3.22 6.13 -13.18
CA SER A 230 -3.94 7.37 -13.49
C SER A 230 -2.97 8.52 -13.69
N ILE A 231 -3.41 9.58 -14.36
CA ILE A 231 -2.63 10.79 -14.61
C ILE A 231 -3.39 11.99 -14.08
N ASN A 232 -2.80 12.75 -13.16
CA ASN A 232 -3.38 14.01 -12.71
C ASN A 232 -3.09 15.08 -13.78
N ILE A 233 -4.14 15.62 -14.41
CA ILE A 233 -4.00 16.64 -15.45
C ILE A 233 -3.87 18.03 -14.79
N ASN A 234 -4.76 18.31 -13.84
CA ASN A 234 -4.75 19.50 -12.99
C ASN A 234 -5.30 19.13 -11.59
N GLU A 235 -5.69 20.12 -10.78
CA GLU A 235 -6.16 19.92 -9.42
C GLU A 235 -7.49 19.14 -9.32
N VAL A 236 -8.31 19.18 -10.37
CA VAL A 236 -9.67 18.62 -10.37
C VAL A 236 -9.86 17.48 -11.37
N GLN A 237 -8.94 17.31 -12.32
CA GLN A 237 -9.04 16.32 -13.40
C GLN A 237 -8.00 15.21 -13.26
N THR A 238 -8.47 13.98 -13.33
CA THR A 238 -7.63 12.78 -13.37
C THR A 238 -8.00 11.94 -14.58
N ALA A 239 -7.03 11.68 -15.45
CA ALA A 239 -7.23 10.87 -16.63
C ALA A 239 -6.87 9.40 -16.39
N THR A 240 -7.64 8.50 -16.99
CA THR A 240 -7.40 7.04 -17.00
C THR A 240 -7.50 6.49 -18.41
N ILE A 241 -7.11 5.22 -18.60
CA ILE A 241 -7.09 4.60 -19.93
C ILE A 241 -8.49 4.56 -20.56
N TYR A 242 -8.59 5.02 -21.79
CA TYR A 242 -9.81 4.96 -22.58
C TYR A 242 -9.89 3.63 -23.32
N ASN A 243 -11.04 2.94 -23.22
CA ASN A 243 -11.24 1.62 -23.80
C ASN A 243 -11.90 1.65 -25.19
N GLY A 244 -12.09 2.83 -25.79
CA GLY A 244 -12.73 2.99 -27.09
C GLY A 244 -14.26 2.93 -27.08
N LYS A 245 -14.90 2.77 -25.91
CA LYS A 245 -16.37 2.75 -25.80
C LYS A 245 -16.92 4.17 -25.69
N PRO A 246 -18.13 4.46 -26.19
CA PRO A 246 -18.75 5.77 -25.99
C PRO A 246 -18.89 6.12 -24.50
N LEU A 247 -18.59 7.38 -24.15
CA LEU A 247 -18.73 7.91 -22.79
C LEU A 247 -19.86 8.93 -22.74
N ASN A 248 -20.64 8.90 -21.67
CA ASN A 248 -21.76 9.83 -21.48
C ASN A 248 -21.24 11.21 -21.05
N TRP A 249 -21.86 12.25 -21.59
CA TRP A 249 -21.65 13.62 -21.17
C TRP A 249 -23.00 14.31 -20.95
N SER A 250 -23.02 15.29 -20.06
CA SER A 250 -24.20 16.10 -19.76
C SER A 250 -23.84 17.57 -19.66
N SER A 251 -24.75 18.43 -20.08
CA SER A 251 -24.62 19.88 -20.11
C SER A 251 -25.96 20.53 -19.77
N SER A 252 -26.43 20.38 -18.53
CA SER A 252 -27.66 21.07 -18.08
C SER A 252 -27.38 22.55 -17.85
N TYR A 253 -28.10 23.43 -18.55
CA TYR A 253 -28.18 24.87 -18.25
C TYR A 253 -29.22 25.16 -17.17
#